data_AF-K9X7G7-F1
#
_entry.id   AF-K9X7G7-F1
#
_cell.length_a   1.000
_cell.length_b   1.000
_cell.length_c   1.000
_cell.angle_alpha   90.00
_cell.angle_beta   90.00
_cell.angle_gamma   90.00
#
_symmetry.space_group_name_H-M   'P 1'
#
loop_
_entity.id
_entity.type
_entity.pdbx_description
1 polymer ?
#
loop_
_entity_poly.entity_id
_entity_poly.type
_entity_poly.pdbx_seq_one_letter_code
_entity_poly.pdbx_strand_id
1 'polypeptide(L)'
;MIVIGKKLISGFLALVVSSLMFLASPAIAATSSDVATLTPENFETEVVQSDKPVVVILISDTTREAFEVSLDKLKSEAQTTFGDNYKIVLGTVEANPETYYQTPVPRIYPPISTATIYEKGTKVASGFFINPNDPKQAFESIKEFNY
;
A
#
# COMPACT_ATOMS: atom_id res chain seq x y z
N MET A 1 -38.46 -44.99 -17.48
CA MET A 1 -38.50 -43.54 -17.18
C MET A 1 -37.29 -43.23 -16.30
N ILE A 2 -36.22 -42.69 -16.89
CA ILE A 2 -34.95 -42.40 -16.21
C ILE A 2 -35.10 -41.04 -15.52
N VAL A 3 -35.42 -41.04 -14.22
CA VAL A 3 -35.56 -39.82 -13.39
C VAL A 3 -34.47 -39.81 -12.31
N ILE A 4 -33.23 -40.12 -12.68
CA ILE A 4 -32.07 -40.05 -11.76
C ILE A 4 -31.01 -39.05 -12.26
N GLY A 5 -30.96 -38.77 -13.57
CA GLY A 5 -29.98 -37.83 -14.15
C GLY A 5 -30.23 -36.34 -13.86
N LYS A 6 -31.44 -35.93 -13.44
CA LYS A 6 -31.78 -34.50 -13.25
C LYS A 6 -31.36 -33.92 -11.90
N LYS A 7 -31.14 -34.74 -10.86
CA LYS A 7 -30.80 -34.23 -9.51
C LYS A 7 -29.31 -34.06 -9.24
N LEU A 8 -28.44 -34.76 -9.98
CA LEU A 8 -26.99 -34.67 -9.78
C LEU A 8 -26.35 -33.45 -10.48
N ILE A 9 -26.89 -33.03 -11.62
CA ILE A 9 -26.39 -31.86 -12.37
C ILE A 9 -26.62 -30.56 -11.59
N SER A 10 -27.71 -30.49 -10.82
CA SER A 10 -28.07 -29.29 -10.07
C SER A 10 -27.17 -29.03 -8.85
N GLY A 11 -26.63 -30.08 -8.22
CA GLY A 11 -25.71 -29.95 -7.09
C GLY A 11 -24.31 -29.52 -7.53
N PHE A 12 -23.85 -30.04 -8.68
CA PHE A 12 -22.56 -29.66 -9.26
C PHE A 12 -22.56 -28.20 -9.73
N LEU A 13 -23.66 -27.75 -10.36
CA LEU A 13 -23.79 -26.36 -10.82
C LEU A 13 -23.81 -25.35 -9.66
N ALA A 14 -24.50 -25.66 -8.57
CA ALA A 14 -24.54 -24.79 -7.39
C ALA A 14 -23.18 -24.64 -6.69
N LEU A 15 -22.39 -25.72 -6.66
CA LEU A 15 -21.01 -25.70 -6.13
C LEU A 15 -20.06 -24.88 -7.01
N VAL A 16 -20.16 -25.02 -8.35
CA VAL A 16 -19.35 -24.24 -9.30
C VAL A 16 -19.69 -22.75 -9.23
N VAL A 17 -20.97 -22.38 -9.17
CA VAL A 17 -21.37 -20.96 -9.06
C VAL A 17 -20.98 -20.34 -7.71
N SER A 18 -21.06 -21.11 -6.61
CA SER A 18 -20.59 -20.65 -5.28
C SER A 18 -19.06 -20.45 -5.26
N SER A 19 -18.29 -21.33 -5.91
CA SER A 19 -16.84 -21.16 -6.04
C SER A 19 -16.43 -20.01 -6.99
N LEU A 20 -17.25 -19.68 -8.01
CA LEU A 20 -16.99 -18.53 -8.88
C LEU A 20 -17.22 -17.20 -8.17
N MET A 21 -18.18 -17.11 -7.25
CA MET A 21 -18.39 -15.88 -6.47
C MET A 21 -17.26 -15.60 -5.47
N PHE A 22 -16.51 -16.64 -5.06
CA PHE A 22 -15.34 -16.49 -4.19
C PHE A 22 -14.04 -16.12 -4.93
N LEU A 23 -14.06 -16.07 -6.27
CA LEU A 23 -12.91 -15.66 -7.10
C LEU A 23 -13.07 -14.26 -7.68
N ALA A 24 -14.16 -13.55 -7.34
CA ALA A 24 -14.31 -12.12 -7.60
C ALA A 24 -13.61 -11.29 -6.51
N SER A 25 -12.40 -11.68 -6.08
CA SER A 25 -11.43 -10.64 -5.74
C SER A 25 -11.21 -9.86 -7.03
N PRO A 26 -11.26 -8.52 -7.04
CA PRO A 26 -10.78 -7.80 -8.19
C PRO A 26 -9.34 -8.24 -8.40
N ALA A 27 -9.11 -9.03 -9.45
CA ALA A 27 -7.79 -9.20 -10.00
C ALA A 27 -7.42 -7.81 -10.50
N ILE A 28 -6.80 -7.01 -9.63
CA ILE A 28 -6.15 -5.77 -10.00
C ILE A 28 -5.09 -6.23 -10.99
N ALA A 29 -5.42 -6.08 -12.27
CA ALA A 29 -4.51 -6.33 -13.35
C ALA A 29 -3.26 -5.52 -13.02
N ALA A 30 -2.13 -6.20 -12.83
CA ALA A 30 -0.83 -5.56 -12.73
C ALA A 30 -0.49 -5.01 -14.12
N THR A 31 -1.12 -3.89 -14.49
CA THR A 31 -0.62 -3.04 -15.56
C THR A 31 0.65 -2.40 -15.05
N SER A 32 1.72 -2.50 -15.84
CA SER A 32 3.10 -2.18 -15.47
C SER A 32 3.39 -0.68 -15.23
N SER A 33 2.41 0.07 -14.72
CA SER A 33 2.50 1.44 -14.20
C SER A 33 1.66 1.65 -12.92
N ASP A 34 1.06 0.59 -12.36
CA ASP A 34 0.28 0.68 -11.12
C ASP A 34 1.20 0.67 -9.90
N VAL A 35 1.67 1.86 -9.53
CA VAL A 35 1.91 2.14 -8.12
C VAL A 35 0.57 1.89 -7.41
N ALA A 36 0.47 0.77 -6.67
CA ALA A 36 -0.65 0.55 -5.75
C ALA A 36 -0.73 1.78 -4.85
N THR A 37 -1.68 2.66 -5.17
CA THR A 37 -1.85 3.94 -4.51
C THR A 37 -2.71 3.68 -3.29
N LEU A 38 -2.19 4.02 -2.12
CA LEU A 38 -2.90 3.90 -0.86
C LEU A 38 -4.12 4.81 -0.89
N THR A 39 -5.27 4.22 -0.64
CA THR A 39 -6.51 4.93 -0.39
C THR A 39 -7.03 4.52 1.00
N PRO A 40 -7.91 5.33 1.62
CA PRO A 40 -8.54 4.94 2.88
C PRO A 40 -9.23 3.58 2.81
N GLU A 41 -9.82 3.23 1.67
CA GLU A 41 -10.58 1.99 1.48
C GLU A 41 -9.67 0.76 1.41
N ASN A 42 -8.44 0.90 0.91
CA ASN A 42 -7.50 -0.21 0.79
C ASN A 42 -6.49 -0.29 1.94
N PHE A 43 -6.48 0.66 2.88
CA PHE A 43 -5.53 0.68 4.00
C PHE A 43 -5.56 -0.61 4.82
N GLU A 44 -6.75 -1.10 5.15
CA GLU A 44 -6.93 -2.34 5.93
C GLU A 44 -6.28 -3.53 5.21
N THR A 45 -6.57 -3.72 3.92
CA THR A 45 -6.04 -4.84 3.15
C THR A 45 -4.56 -4.68 2.82
N GLU A 46 -4.12 -3.46 2.53
CA GLU A 46 -2.76 -3.20 2.04
C GLU A 46 -1.74 -3.11 3.19
N VAL A 47 -2.15 -2.62 4.36
CA VAL A 47 -1.27 -2.28 5.49
C VAL A 47 -1.54 -3.17 6.71
N VAL A 48 -2.81 -3.29 7.13
CA VAL A 48 -3.16 -3.99 8.38
C VAL A 48 -3.06 -5.50 8.22
N GLN A 49 -3.61 -6.03 7.13
CA GLN A 49 -3.69 -7.47 6.84
C GLN A 49 -2.47 -8.02 6.09
N SER A 50 -1.44 -7.19 5.85
CA SER A 50 -0.24 -7.61 5.15
C SER A 50 0.54 -8.67 5.94
N ASP A 51 1.02 -9.69 5.23
CA ASP A 51 1.89 -10.75 5.76
C ASP A 51 3.34 -10.27 5.96
N LYS A 52 3.75 -9.27 5.18
CA LYS A 52 5.01 -8.54 5.31
C LYS A 52 4.85 -7.22 6.07
N PRO A 53 5.90 -6.74 6.77
CA PRO A 53 5.99 -5.34 7.17
C PRO A 53 5.77 -4.40 5.98
N VAL A 54 5.04 -3.31 6.18
CA VAL A 54 4.63 -2.38 5.12
C VAL A 54 5.24 -1.02 5.35
N VAL A 55 5.93 -0.49 4.34
CA VAL A 55 6.39 0.90 4.33
C VAL A 55 5.37 1.72 3.55
N VAL A 56 4.64 2.57 4.29
CA VAL A 56 3.72 3.55 3.73
C VAL A 56 4.46 4.87 3.54
N ILE A 57 4.53 5.34 2.30
CA ILE A 57 5.15 6.62 1.96
C ILE A 57 4.04 7.56 1.49
N LEU A 58 3.92 8.70 2.16
CA LEU A 58 2.93 9.73 1.81
C LEU A 58 3.64 10.98 1.30
N ILE A 59 3.25 11.44 0.11
CA ILE A 59 3.70 12.69 -0.50
C ILE A 59 2.48 13.52 -0.90
N SER A 60 2.44 14.81 -0.54
CA SER A 60 1.34 15.65 -1.00
C SER A 60 1.42 15.92 -2.50
N ASP A 61 0.28 16.09 -3.15
CA ASP A 61 0.25 16.46 -4.58
C ASP A 61 1.00 17.77 -4.83
N THR A 62 0.85 18.77 -3.95
CA THR A 62 1.58 20.04 -4.07
C THR A 62 3.10 19.85 -3.93
N THR A 63 3.57 19.02 -2.99
CA THR A 63 5.02 18.72 -2.86
C THR A 63 5.52 17.94 -4.08
N ARG A 64 4.74 16.99 -4.59
CA ARG A 64 5.09 16.23 -5.79
C ARG A 64 5.26 17.14 -7.00
N GLU A 65 4.34 18.07 -7.21
CA GLU A 65 4.40 19.05 -8.29
C GLU A 65 5.57 20.03 -8.11
N ALA A 66 5.74 20.60 -6.91
CA ALA A 66 6.77 21.58 -6.62
C ALA A 66 8.21 21.04 -6.79
N PHE A 67 8.41 19.74 -6.53
CA PHE A 67 9.72 19.08 -6.64
C PHE A 67 9.84 18.19 -7.88
N GLU A 68 8.84 18.17 -8.77
CA GLU A 68 8.82 17.34 -10.00
C GLU A 68 9.13 15.86 -9.72
N VAL A 69 8.52 15.30 -8.67
CA VAL A 69 8.91 13.97 -8.14
C VAL A 69 8.36 12.85 -9.02
N SER A 70 9.25 11.94 -9.43
CA SER A 70 8.86 10.65 -10.02
C SER A 70 8.49 9.65 -8.93
N LEU A 71 7.22 9.20 -8.93
CA LEU A 71 6.75 8.16 -8.00
C LEU A 71 7.47 6.83 -8.22
N ASP A 72 7.81 6.49 -9.46
CA ASP A 72 8.57 5.27 -9.78
C ASP A 72 9.98 5.33 -9.20
N LYS A 73 10.66 6.49 -9.29
CA LYS A 73 11.96 6.69 -8.65
C LYS A 73 11.84 6.55 -7.13
N LEU A 74 10.86 7.22 -6.52
CA LEU A 74 10.63 7.15 -5.07
C LEU A 74 10.37 5.71 -4.60
N LYS A 75 9.55 4.96 -5.34
CA LYS A 75 9.30 3.54 -5.10
C LYS A 75 10.57 2.70 -5.24
N SER A 76 11.37 2.94 -6.28
CA SER A 76 12.62 2.22 -6.54
C SER A 76 13.66 2.45 -5.44
N GLU A 77 13.79 3.69 -4.95
CA GLU A 77 14.66 4.02 -3.80
C GLU A 77 14.20 3.31 -2.52
N ALA A 78 12.89 3.29 -2.26
CA ALA A 78 12.33 2.55 -1.13
C ALA A 78 12.58 1.05 -1.26
N GLN A 79 12.33 0.45 -2.42
CA GLN A 79 12.60 -0.97 -2.68
C GLN A 79 14.09 -1.30 -2.50
N THR A 80 14.99 -0.44 -2.96
CA THR A 80 16.44 -0.60 -2.77
C THR A 80 16.82 -0.55 -1.29
N THR A 81 16.20 0.36 -0.52
CA THR A 81 16.53 0.55 0.89
C THR A 81 15.97 -0.56 1.77
N PHE A 82 14.70 -0.91 1.61
CA PHE A 82 14.01 -1.86 2.48
C PHE A 82 14.15 -3.32 2.01
N GLY A 83 14.29 -3.55 0.71
CA GLY A 83 14.36 -4.87 0.09
C GLY A 83 13.02 -5.60 0.06
N ASP A 84 13.03 -6.82 -0.51
CA ASP A 84 11.82 -7.61 -0.80
C ASP A 84 11.09 -8.14 0.46
N ASN A 85 11.70 -8.00 1.63
CA ASN A 85 11.10 -8.35 2.92
C ASN A 85 10.00 -7.37 3.32
N TYR A 86 10.00 -6.16 2.76
CA TYR A 86 8.98 -5.15 3.00
C TYR A 86 8.06 -5.03 1.78
N LYS A 87 6.79 -4.73 2.05
CA LYS A 87 5.86 -4.23 1.04
C LYS A 87 5.97 -2.71 1.00
N ILE A 88 6.10 -2.14 -0.19
CA ILE A 88 6.15 -0.68 -0.38
C ILE A 88 4.82 -0.20 -0.92
N VAL A 89 4.19 0.75 -0.23
CA VAL A 89 2.93 1.37 -0.63
C VAL A 89 3.10 2.88 -0.66
N LEU A 90 2.72 3.51 -1.77
CA LEU A 90 2.76 4.97 -1.92
C LEU A 90 1.34 5.53 -1.82
N GLY A 91 1.17 6.71 -1.25
CA GLY A 91 -0.12 7.42 -1.22
C GLY A 91 0.08 8.93 -1.19
N THR A 92 -1.03 9.66 -1.26
CA THR A 92 -1.01 11.12 -1.06
C THR A 92 -1.41 11.49 0.36
N VAL A 93 -0.90 12.63 0.82
CA VAL A 93 -1.31 13.21 2.11
C VAL A 93 -2.79 13.59 2.09
N GLU A 94 -3.26 14.10 0.95
CA GLU A 94 -4.64 14.53 0.72
C GLU A 94 -5.63 13.37 0.79
N ALA A 95 -5.26 12.20 0.24
CA ALA A 95 -6.09 11.01 0.32
C ALA A 95 -6.01 10.30 1.67
N ASN A 96 -4.90 10.47 2.41
CA ASN A 96 -4.63 9.74 3.66
C ASN A 96 -4.31 10.69 4.83
N PRO A 97 -5.17 11.67 5.15
CA PRO A 97 -4.86 12.69 6.15
C PRO A 97 -4.70 12.08 7.55
N GLU A 98 -5.55 11.12 7.93
CA GLU A 98 -5.48 10.48 9.25
C GLU A 98 -4.13 9.77 9.48
N THR A 99 -3.70 8.96 8.51
CA THR A 99 -2.40 8.29 8.51
C THR A 99 -1.24 9.30 8.58
N TYR A 100 -1.34 10.39 7.82
CA TYR A 100 -0.34 11.46 7.86
C TYR A 100 -0.28 12.14 9.23
N TYR A 101 -1.42 12.46 9.83
CA TYR A 101 -1.51 13.14 11.13
C TYR A 101 -1.01 12.29 12.29
N GLN A 102 -0.92 10.97 12.14
CA GLN A 102 -0.31 10.06 13.12
C GLN A 102 1.23 10.09 13.08
N THR A 103 1.85 10.69 12.07
CA THR A 103 3.31 10.78 11.94
C THR A 103 3.82 12.10 12.58
N PRO A 104 4.83 12.05 13.47
CA PRO A 104 5.43 13.26 14.05
C PRO A 104 6.29 13.97 12.99
N VAL A 105 5.70 14.98 12.33
CA VAL A 105 6.36 15.81 11.30
C VAL A 105 5.89 17.27 11.44
N PRO A 106 6.72 18.28 11.14
CA PRO A 106 6.27 19.67 11.14
C PRO A 106 5.03 19.87 10.24
N ARG A 107 4.01 20.54 10.77
CA ARG A 107 2.76 20.85 10.05
C ARG A 107 2.92 22.17 9.30
N ILE A 108 3.63 22.12 8.18
CA ILE A 108 3.87 23.26 7.29
C ILE A 108 3.29 23.01 5.90
N TYR A 109 3.18 24.06 5.08
CA TYR A 109 2.72 23.99 3.70
C TYR A 109 3.86 24.34 2.72
N PRO A 110 4.07 23.56 1.64
CA PRO A 110 3.36 22.33 1.30
C PRO A 110 3.67 21.20 2.31
N PRO A 111 2.78 20.22 2.51
CA PRO A 111 2.99 19.14 3.47
C PRO A 111 4.28 18.37 3.17
N ILE A 112 5.11 18.19 4.21
CA ILE A 112 6.35 17.42 4.15
C ILE A 112 6.02 15.95 3.87
N SER A 113 6.86 15.26 3.11
CA SER A 113 6.65 13.84 2.82
C SER A 113 7.04 12.97 4.01
N THR A 114 6.33 11.86 4.20
CA THR A 114 6.55 10.93 5.33
C THR A 114 6.77 9.51 4.86
N ALA A 115 7.52 8.73 5.63
CA ALA A 115 7.60 7.29 5.50
C ALA A 115 7.37 6.63 6.87
N THR A 116 6.50 5.63 6.89
CA THR A 116 6.07 4.95 8.11
C THR A 116 6.06 3.46 7.89
N ILE A 117 6.70 2.72 8.81
CA ILE A 117 6.71 1.26 8.82
C ILE A 117 5.56 0.78 9.71
N TYR A 118 4.78 -0.14 9.16
CA TYR A 118 3.70 -0.85 9.84
C TYR A 118 4.00 -2.35 9.90
N GLU A 119 3.69 -2.97 11.03
CA GLU A 119 3.69 -4.42 11.20
C GLU A 119 2.32 -4.85 11.72
N LYS A 120 1.57 -5.61 10.91
CA LYS A 120 0.20 -6.04 11.23
C LYS A 120 -0.69 -4.86 11.67
N GLY A 121 -0.60 -3.75 10.93
CA GLY A 121 -1.32 -2.50 11.22
C GLY A 121 -0.78 -1.65 12.37
N THR A 122 0.22 -2.12 13.11
CA THR A 122 0.85 -1.34 14.18
C THR A 122 2.01 -0.53 13.63
N LYS A 123 2.01 0.78 13.86
CA LYS A 123 3.14 1.65 13.51
C LYS A 123 4.35 1.32 14.38
N VAL A 124 5.47 0.92 13.77
CA VAL A 124 6.72 0.56 14.48
C VAL A 124 7.81 1.62 14.33
N ALA A 125 7.88 2.29 13.18
CA ALA A 125 8.82 3.38 12.94
C ALA A 125 8.22 4.42 11.99
N SER A 126 8.63 5.67 12.11
CA SER A 126 8.15 6.74 11.23
C SER A 126 9.15 7.87 11.13
N GLY A 127 9.24 8.47 9.95
CA GLY A 127 10.12 9.59 9.66
C GLY A 127 9.55 10.47 8.57
N PHE A 128 10.24 11.57 8.31
CA PHE A 128 9.87 12.50 7.27
C PHE A 128 11.09 12.92 6.47
N PHE A 129 10.85 13.40 5.25
CA PHE A 129 11.88 13.93 4.37
C PHE A 129 11.34 15.17 3.67
N ILE A 130 12.16 16.23 3.70
CA ILE A 130 11.81 17.52 3.11
C ILE A 130 11.98 17.49 1.60
N ASN A 131 13.07 16.85 1.12
CA ASN A 131 13.33 16.68 -0.30
C ASN A 131 12.88 15.29 -0.76
N PRO A 132 11.73 15.15 -1.44
CA PRO A 132 11.26 13.87 -1.95
C PRO A 132 12.12 13.25 -3.05
N ASN A 133 13.04 14.01 -3.67
CA ASN A 133 14.01 13.48 -4.62
C ASN A 133 15.24 12.83 -3.96
N ASP A 134 15.38 12.99 -2.64
CA ASP A 134 16.46 12.42 -1.82
C ASP A 134 15.91 11.90 -0.47
N PRO A 135 15.11 10.82 -0.47
CA PRO A 135 14.49 10.28 0.74
C PRO A 135 15.40 9.35 1.54
N LYS A 136 16.59 9.03 1.01
CA LYS A 136 17.43 7.92 1.45
C LYS A 136 17.75 7.95 2.94
N GLN A 137 18.17 9.11 3.45
CA GLN A 137 18.50 9.26 4.87
C GLN A 137 17.30 8.95 5.77
N ALA A 138 16.11 9.39 5.39
CA ALA A 138 14.89 9.12 6.17
C ALA A 138 14.54 7.63 6.12
N PHE A 139 14.67 6.98 4.96
CA PHE A 139 14.41 5.54 4.81
C PHE A 139 15.40 4.69 5.62
N GLU A 140 16.69 4.97 5.53
CA GLU A 140 17.73 4.27 6.31
C GLU A 140 17.49 4.46 7.81
N SER A 141 17.20 5.69 8.24
CA SER A 141 16.92 5.97 9.66
C SER A 141 15.75 5.15 10.20
N ILE A 142 14.59 5.14 9.52
CA ILE A 142 13.43 4.39 10.03
C ILE A 142 13.62 2.88 9.94
N LYS A 143 14.46 2.39 9.03
CA LYS A 143 14.80 0.97 8.91
C LYS A 143 15.63 0.51 10.11
N GLU A 144 16.61 1.31 10.54
CA GLU A 144 17.49 1.00 11.66
C GLU A 144 16.74 0.96 13.01
N PHE A 145 15.71 1.79 13.19
CA PHE A 145 14.88 1.79 14.41
C PHE A 145 13.95 0.58 14.55
N ASN A 146 13.86 -0.30 13.54
CA ASN A 146 12.99 -1.48 13.54
C ASN A 146 13.74 -2.82 13.75
N TYR A 147 14.99 -2.78 14.25
CA TYR A 147 15.79 -3.96 14.60
C TYR A 147 16.04 -4.07 16.11
#